data_AF-A0A6G2XK69-F1
#
_entry.id   AF-A0A6G2XK69-F1
#
_cell.length_a   1.000
_cell.length_b   1.000
_cell.length_c   1.000
_cell.angle_alpha   90.00
_cell.angle_beta   90.00
_cell.angle_gamma   90.00
#
_symmetry.space_group_name_H-M   'P 1'
#
loop_
_entity.id
_entity.type
_entity.pdbx_description
1 polymer ?
#
loop_
_entity_poly.entity_id
_entity_poly.type
_entity_poly.pdbx_seq_one_letter_code
_entity_poly.pdbx_strand_id
1 'polypeptide(L)'
;MDIVVKGRKTEVPERFRKHVAEKLNLEKIQKLDGKVISLDVEVSKEPNPRQADRSDRVEITLRSRGPVIRAEAAASDPYAALDMAAEKLGARLRKQHDKRFSRRGARRIPAAEVADHVPDAATLTGDGLVVGPDETGQVPTKKVGSLEVQGDGPLVVREKTHVASPMTLDQALYEMELVGHDFYLFVDSETKEPSVVYRRHAYDYGVIHLRTDTMVAEEPSPEAGGTLGG
;
A
#
# COMPACT_ATOMS: atom_id res chain seq x y z
N MET A 1 19.49 18.84 -14.05
CA MET A 1 18.27 18.90 -13.20
C MET A 1 18.28 20.27 -12.59
N ASP A 2 17.21 21.03 -12.79
CA ASP A 2 17.16 22.42 -12.33
C ASP A 2 16.44 22.49 -10.98
N ILE A 3 17.06 23.17 -10.02
CA ILE A 3 16.49 23.43 -8.69
C ILE A 3 16.01 24.87 -8.69
N VAL A 4 14.71 25.07 -8.55
CA VAL A 4 14.09 26.39 -8.48
C VAL A 4 13.61 26.62 -7.06
N VAL A 5 14.20 27.61 -6.39
CA VAL A 5 13.80 27.98 -5.03
C VAL A 5 12.99 29.27 -5.07
N LYS A 6 11.74 29.21 -4.60
CA LYS A 6 10.78 30.31 -4.56
C LYS A 6 10.40 30.64 -3.11
N GLY A 7 10.23 31.92 -2.82
CA GLY A 7 9.67 32.38 -1.55
C GLY A 7 8.27 32.95 -1.77
N ARG A 8 7.29 32.49 -1.01
CA ARG A 8 5.94 33.05 -1.00
C ARG A 8 5.82 34.00 0.17
N LYS A 9 5.76 35.31 -0.14
CA LYS A 9 5.71 36.40 0.87
C LYS A 9 6.90 36.39 1.84
N THR A 10 8.04 35.84 1.41
CA THR A 10 9.26 35.77 2.21
C THR A 10 10.45 35.79 1.27
N GLU A 11 11.49 36.55 1.64
CA GLU A 11 12.76 36.55 0.92
C GLU A 11 13.57 35.31 1.29
N VAL A 12 14.15 34.65 0.28
CA VAL A 12 14.96 33.45 0.50
C VAL A 12 16.44 33.84 0.51
N PRO A 13 17.13 33.74 1.67
CA PRO A 13 18.56 34.05 1.75
C PRO A 13 19.40 33.08 0.92
N GLU A 14 20.55 33.54 0.42
CA GLU A 14 21.48 32.71 -0.37
C GLU A 14 22.00 31.50 0.44
N ARG A 15 22.21 31.66 1.75
CA ARG A 15 22.55 30.57 2.67
C ARG A 15 21.53 29.43 2.64
N PHE A 16 20.24 29.76 2.51
CA PHE A 16 19.18 28.76 2.45
C PHE A 16 19.21 28.02 1.11
N ARG A 17 19.47 28.72 0.00
CA ARG A 17 19.64 28.09 -1.32
C ARG A 17 20.79 27.07 -1.34
N LYS A 18 21.94 27.44 -0.75
CA LYS A 18 23.07 26.51 -0.59
C LYS A 18 22.68 25.29 0.24
N HIS A 19 21.98 25.52 1.35
CA HIS A 19 21.52 24.43 2.22
C HIS A 19 20.52 23.49 1.52
N VAL A 20 19.61 24.05 0.71
CA VAL A 20 18.69 23.27 -0.14
C VAL A 20 19.47 22.40 -1.12
N ALA A 21 20.51 22.94 -1.76
CA ALA A 21 21.35 22.19 -2.69
C ALA A 21 22.15 21.05 -2.00
N GLU A 22 22.67 21.28 -0.79
CA GLU A 22 23.35 20.26 0.01
C GLU A 22 22.40 19.16 0.51
N LYS A 23 21.22 19.54 1.02
CA LYS A 23 20.26 18.58 1.58
C LYS A 23 19.59 17.76 0.50
N LEU A 24 19.18 18.40 -0.60
CA LEU A 24 18.69 17.74 -1.80
C LEU A 24 19.86 17.23 -2.64
N ASN A 25 20.64 16.33 -2.04
CA ASN A 25 21.77 15.68 -2.69
C ASN A 25 21.35 15.12 -4.05
N LEU A 26 21.82 15.78 -5.12
CA LEU A 26 21.48 15.43 -6.50
C LEU A 26 21.79 13.96 -6.79
N GLU A 27 22.87 13.42 -6.26
CA GLU A 27 23.26 12.02 -6.43
C GLU A 27 22.26 11.03 -5.83
N LYS A 28 21.71 11.34 -4.64
CA LYS A 28 20.72 10.46 -3.98
C LYS A 28 19.41 10.43 -4.76
N ILE A 29 18.97 11.59 -5.22
CA ILE A 29 17.73 11.73 -5.98
C ILE A 29 17.87 11.09 -7.37
N GLN A 30 19.00 11.28 -8.05
CA GLN A 30 19.26 10.68 -9.36
C GLN A 30 19.39 9.15 -9.31
N LYS A 31 19.99 8.59 -8.24
CA LYS A 31 20.04 7.14 -8.04
C LYS A 31 18.65 6.52 -7.88
N LEU A 32 17.73 7.22 -7.22
CA LEU A 32 16.37 6.74 -6.95
C LEU A 32 15.41 7.01 -8.11
N ASP A 33 15.57 8.10 -8.85
CA ASP A 33 14.77 8.39 -10.04
C ASP A 33 15.67 9.00 -11.12
N GLY A 34 16.16 8.17 -12.03
CA GLY A 34 17.07 8.60 -13.11
C GLY A 34 16.45 9.49 -14.19
N LYS A 35 15.24 10.05 -13.97
CA LYS A 35 14.49 10.85 -14.94
C LYS A 35 13.87 12.11 -14.34
N VAL A 36 14.51 12.76 -13.37
CA VAL A 36 14.01 14.00 -12.77
C VAL A 36 14.30 15.18 -13.70
N ILE A 37 13.27 15.98 -13.97
CA ILE A 37 13.31 17.13 -14.88
C ILE A 37 13.63 18.39 -14.06
N SER A 38 12.80 18.68 -13.06
CA SER A 38 12.95 19.86 -12.21
C SER A 38 12.47 19.60 -10.79
N LEU A 39 13.03 20.36 -9.85
CA LEU A 39 12.60 20.37 -8.46
C LEU A 39 12.31 21.80 -8.05
N ASP A 40 11.08 22.03 -7.62
CA ASP A 40 10.59 23.31 -7.16
C ASP A 40 10.48 23.26 -5.63
N VAL A 41 11.19 24.14 -4.94
CA VAL A 41 11.07 24.35 -3.49
C VAL A 41 10.38 25.68 -3.26
N GLU A 42 9.22 25.65 -2.62
CA GLU A 42 8.49 26.84 -2.20
C GLU A 42 8.54 26.96 -0.68
N VAL A 43 9.03 28.11 -0.21
CA VAL A 43 9.08 28.45 1.22
C VAL A 43 8.04 29.52 1.49
N SER A 44 7.14 29.27 2.44
CA SER A 44 6.15 30.23 2.88
C SER A 44 6.21 30.40 4.39
N LYS A 45 6.19 31.65 4.84
CA LYS A 45 6.06 32.00 6.26
C LYS A 45 4.65 32.47 6.56
N GLU A 46 3.99 31.82 7.50
CA GLU A 46 2.69 32.22 8.02
C GLU A 46 2.87 32.87 9.41
N PRO A 47 2.69 34.20 9.53
CA PRO A 47 2.88 34.89 10.80
C PRO A 47 1.64 34.73 11.68
N ASN A 48 1.46 33.56 12.28
CA ASN A 48 0.39 33.31 13.25
C ASN A 48 0.99 33.04 14.65
N PRO A 49 0.82 33.97 15.63
CA PRO A 49 1.38 33.84 16.98
C PRO A 49 0.91 32.58 17.73
N ARG A 50 -0.25 32.03 17.38
CA ARG A 50 -0.80 30.81 17.99
C ARG A 50 -0.20 29.51 17.45
N GLN A 51 0.54 29.58 16.34
CA GLN A 51 1.12 28.43 15.65
C GLN A 51 2.61 28.68 15.37
N ALA A 52 3.35 29.17 16.36
CA ALA A 52 4.78 29.45 16.23
C ALA A 52 5.56 28.20 15.77
N ASP A 53 5.17 27.02 16.24
CA ASP A 53 5.78 25.73 15.89
C ASP A 53 5.57 25.29 14.44
N ARG A 54 4.70 25.98 13.68
CA ARG A 54 4.39 25.69 12.27
C ARG A 54 4.45 26.95 11.40
N SER A 55 5.14 27.98 11.88
CA SER A 55 5.19 29.28 11.21
C SER A 55 5.88 29.23 9.85
N ASP A 56 6.83 28.32 9.65
CA ASP A 56 7.52 28.14 8.38
C ASP A 56 7.11 26.84 7.71
N ARG A 57 6.53 26.93 6.51
CA ARG A 57 6.10 25.79 5.69
C ARG A 57 6.93 25.71 4.41
N VAL A 58 7.43 24.53 4.12
CA VAL A 58 8.20 24.20 2.92
C VAL A 58 7.45 23.15 2.11
N GLU A 59 7.23 23.45 0.84
CA GLU A 59 6.66 22.54 -0.14
C GLU A 59 7.74 22.21 -1.18
N ILE A 60 7.99 20.92 -1.38
CA ILE A 60 8.92 20.42 -2.38
C ILE A 60 8.11 19.65 -3.42
N THR A 61 8.12 20.14 -4.66
CA THR A 61 7.48 19.47 -5.80
C THR A 61 8.57 18.97 -6.76
N LEU A 62 8.64 17.66 -6.91
CA LEU A 62 9.54 16.99 -7.84
C LEU A 62 8.76 16.59 -9.10
N ARG A 63 9.23 17.11 -10.24
CA ARG A 63 8.71 16.80 -11.58
C ARG A 63 9.67 15.85 -12.28
N SER A 64 9.26 14.61 -12.49
CA SER A 64 10.02 13.61 -13.26
C SER A 64 9.23 13.16 -14.48
N ARG A 65 9.85 12.36 -15.37
CA ARG A 65 9.15 11.68 -16.48
C ARG A 65 8.27 10.55 -15.93
N GLY A 66 7.26 10.92 -15.16
CA GLY A 66 6.44 10.03 -14.34
C GLY A 66 5.44 10.82 -13.48
N PRO A 67 4.84 10.19 -12.46
CA PRO A 67 3.95 10.87 -11.54
C PRO A 67 4.69 11.95 -10.75
N VAL A 68 4.01 13.09 -10.53
CA VAL A 68 4.54 14.21 -9.76
C VAL A 68 4.57 13.83 -8.27
N ILE A 69 5.70 14.04 -7.62
CA ILE A 69 5.86 13.77 -6.19
C ILE A 69 5.94 15.11 -5.46
N ARG A 70 5.00 15.35 -4.56
CA ARG A 70 5.01 16.50 -3.66
C ARG A 70 5.30 16.05 -2.23
N ALA A 71 6.04 16.84 -1.48
CA ALA A 71 6.24 16.66 -0.04
C ALA A 71 6.11 18.00 0.66
N GLU A 72 5.39 18.02 1.77
CA GLU A 72 5.14 19.23 2.56
C GLU A 72 5.49 18.99 4.02
N ALA A 73 6.11 19.99 4.64
CA ALA A 73 6.36 20.03 6.07
C ALA A 73 6.27 21.46 6.59
N ALA A 74 5.88 21.59 7.85
CA ALA A 74 5.86 22.85 8.58
C ALA A 74 6.65 22.68 9.87
N ALA A 75 7.37 23.73 10.28
CA ALA A 75 8.20 23.76 11.47
C ALA A 75 8.27 25.18 12.06
N SER A 76 9.00 25.31 13.16
CA SER A 76 9.33 26.58 13.79
C SER A 76 10.41 27.38 13.05
N ASP A 77 11.18 26.74 12.15
CA ASP A 77 12.23 27.36 11.36
C ASP A 77 12.32 26.73 9.96
N PRO A 78 12.62 27.51 8.89
CA PRO A 78 12.73 27.00 7.52
C PRO A 78 13.72 25.84 7.33
N TYR A 79 14.82 25.77 8.09
CA TYR A 79 15.79 24.68 7.94
C TYR A 79 15.22 23.37 8.46
N ALA A 80 14.57 23.41 9.63
CA ALA A 80 13.87 22.25 10.19
C ALA A 80 12.72 21.78 9.28
N ALA A 81 11.96 22.72 8.71
CA ALA A 81 10.89 22.40 7.76
C ALA A 81 11.43 21.73 6.48
N LEU A 82 12.57 22.22 5.96
CA LEU A 82 13.25 21.61 4.82
C LEU A 82 13.69 20.18 5.11
N ASP A 83 14.30 19.93 6.26
CA ASP A 83 14.79 18.60 6.64
C ASP A 83 13.65 17.59 6.73
N MET A 84 12.55 17.96 7.39
CA MET A 84 11.36 17.12 7.47
C MET A 84 10.70 16.89 6.10
N ALA A 85 10.70 17.90 5.23
CA ALA A 85 10.19 17.76 3.86
C ALA A 85 11.09 16.84 3.02
N ALA A 86 12.41 16.94 3.16
CA ALA A 86 13.38 16.12 2.46
C ALA A 86 13.30 14.64 2.87
N GLU A 87 13.11 14.36 4.16
CA GLU A 87 12.90 13.00 4.66
C GLU A 87 11.63 12.37 4.07
N LYS A 88 10.51 13.11 4.11
CA LYS A 88 9.23 12.69 3.49
C LYS A 88 9.36 12.46 1.99
N LEU A 89 10.08 13.34 1.28
CA LEU A 89 10.33 13.21 -0.14
C LEU A 89 11.16 11.94 -0.43
N GLY A 90 12.21 11.70 0.35
CA GLY A 90 13.05 10.50 0.22
C GLY A 90 12.25 9.21 0.43
N ALA A 91 11.39 9.15 1.45
CA ALA A 91 10.50 8.00 1.67
C ALA A 91 9.54 7.76 0.50
N ARG A 92 8.92 8.83 -0.04
CA ARG A 92 8.03 8.75 -1.21
C ARG A 92 8.79 8.30 -2.47
N LEU A 93 10.00 8.81 -2.69
CA LEU A 93 10.87 8.41 -3.80
C LEU A 93 11.26 6.93 -3.73
N ARG A 94 11.65 6.42 -2.56
CA ARG A 94 11.94 4.98 -2.38
C ARG A 94 10.72 4.13 -2.69
N LYS A 95 9.57 4.45 -2.10
CA LYS A 95 8.31 3.71 -2.36
C LYS A 95 7.94 3.71 -3.85
N GLN A 96 8.15 4.82 -4.55
CA GLN A 96 7.92 4.90 -6.00
C GLN A 96 8.96 4.12 -6.81
N HIS A 97 10.24 4.21 -6.43
CA HIS A 97 11.31 3.45 -7.06
C HIS A 97 11.06 1.96 -6.91
N ASP A 98 10.76 1.48 -5.70
CA ASP A 98 10.46 0.07 -5.43
C ASP A 98 9.22 -0.40 -6.19
N LYS A 99 8.16 0.41 -6.25
CA LYS A 99 6.97 0.12 -7.06
C LYS A 99 7.27 0.07 -8.57
N ARG A 100 8.23 0.86 -9.05
CA ARG A 100 8.65 0.89 -10.47
C ARG A 100 9.66 -0.22 -10.78
N PHE A 101 10.49 -0.59 -9.81
CA PHE A 101 11.47 -1.65 -9.91
C PHE A 101 10.79 -3.00 -9.80
N SER A 102 9.85 -3.21 -8.87
CA SER A 102 9.06 -4.46 -8.80
C SER A 102 8.27 -4.73 -10.09
N ARG A 103 7.78 -3.68 -10.76
CA ARG A 103 7.13 -3.79 -12.08
C ARG A 103 8.09 -4.10 -13.23
N ARG A 104 9.39 -3.81 -13.10
CA ARG A 104 10.44 -4.11 -14.11
C ARG A 104 11.39 -5.23 -13.69
N GLY A 105 11.17 -5.77 -12.49
CA GLY A 105 12.08 -6.60 -11.72
C GLY A 105 11.46 -7.94 -11.35
N ALA A 106 10.41 -8.38 -12.07
CA ALA A 106 10.27 -9.79 -12.36
C ALA A 106 11.38 -10.24 -13.34
N ARG A 107 12.66 -9.97 -13.00
CA ARG A 107 13.67 -10.98 -13.29
C ARG A 107 13.32 -12.07 -12.31
N ARG A 108 12.64 -13.10 -12.81
CA ARG A 108 12.71 -14.43 -12.21
C ARG A 108 14.17 -14.61 -11.82
N ILE A 109 14.47 -14.72 -10.53
CA ILE A 109 15.76 -15.28 -10.14
C ILE A 109 15.77 -16.63 -10.87
N PRO A 110 16.71 -16.87 -11.80
CA PRO A 110 16.77 -18.16 -12.47
C PRO A 110 16.88 -19.21 -11.36
N ALA A 111 16.14 -20.31 -11.46
CA ALA A 111 16.04 -21.32 -10.41
C ALA A 111 17.41 -21.80 -9.87
N ALA A 112 18.48 -21.62 -10.66
CA ALA A 112 19.86 -21.91 -10.30
C ALA A 112 20.47 -20.97 -9.23
N GLU A 113 20.09 -19.69 -9.16
CA GLU A 113 20.73 -18.70 -8.27
C GLU A 113 20.01 -18.53 -6.92
N VAL A 114 18.90 -19.27 -6.74
CA VAL A 114 18.04 -19.20 -5.56
C VAL A 114 18.73 -19.83 -4.34
N ALA A 115 19.62 -20.80 -4.55
CA ALA A 115 20.36 -21.49 -3.50
C ALA A 115 21.38 -20.60 -2.78
N ASP A 116 21.99 -19.64 -3.49
CA ASP A 116 23.04 -18.78 -2.93
C ASP A 116 22.49 -17.61 -2.10
N HIS A 117 21.22 -17.23 -2.31
CA HIS A 117 20.62 -16.02 -1.74
C HIS A 117 19.61 -16.30 -0.62
N VAL A 118 19.23 -17.56 -0.40
CA VAL A 118 18.29 -17.98 0.64
C VAL A 118 18.91 -19.12 1.45
N PRO A 119 19.39 -18.89 2.68
CA PRO A 119 19.72 -20.01 3.56
C PRO A 119 18.43 -20.82 3.81
N ASP A 120 18.52 -22.15 3.72
CA ASP A 120 17.41 -23.14 3.67
C ASP A 120 16.64 -23.29 2.33
N ALA A 121 17.23 -22.91 1.19
CA ALA A 121 16.67 -23.29 -0.11
C ALA A 121 16.72 -24.82 -0.32
N ALA A 122 15.58 -25.42 -0.67
CA ALA A 122 15.46 -26.85 -0.94
C ALA A 122 16.34 -27.28 -2.13
N THR A 123 17.14 -28.32 -1.94
CA THR A 123 17.99 -28.89 -2.99
C THR A 123 17.26 -30.00 -3.74
N LEU A 124 17.44 -30.03 -5.06
CA LEU A 124 16.93 -31.09 -5.94
C LEU A 124 18.07 -32.08 -6.23
N THR A 125 17.80 -33.37 -6.14
CA THR A 125 18.76 -34.41 -6.55
C THR A 125 18.70 -34.60 -8.08
N GLY A 126 19.71 -35.22 -8.68
CA GLY A 126 19.84 -35.43 -10.15
C GLY A 126 18.67 -36.17 -10.83
N ASP A 127 17.77 -36.78 -10.05
CA ASP A 127 16.54 -37.43 -10.51
C ASP A 127 15.28 -36.55 -10.31
N GLY A 128 15.43 -35.28 -9.94
CA GLY A 128 14.33 -34.30 -9.86
C GLY A 128 13.49 -34.34 -8.58
N LEU A 129 13.93 -35.06 -7.54
CA LEU A 129 13.23 -35.16 -6.25
C LEU A 129 13.76 -34.14 -5.23
N VAL A 130 12.83 -33.48 -4.54
CA VAL A 130 13.08 -32.53 -3.44
C VAL A 130 13.46 -33.32 -2.19
N VAL A 131 14.65 -33.08 -1.62
CA VAL A 131 15.00 -33.61 -0.30
C VAL A 131 14.66 -32.55 0.73
N GLY A 132 13.44 -32.63 1.25
CA GLY A 132 12.93 -31.87 2.39
C GLY A 132 11.77 -32.67 2.99
N PRO A 133 11.56 -32.61 4.31
CA PRO A 133 10.54 -33.42 4.97
C PRO A 133 9.15 -33.01 4.45
N ASP A 134 8.45 -33.99 3.85
CA ASP A 134 7.00 -34.24 3.86
C ASP A 134 6.09 -33.00 4.09
N GLU A 135 5.16 -32.56 3.22
CA GLU A 135 4.24 -33.30 2.37
C GLU A 135 3.66 -32.42 1.23
N THR A 136 3.48 -33.04 0.05
CA THR A 136 2.49 -32.82 -1.05
C THR A 136 2.01 -31.42 -1.47
N GLY A 137 2.35 -31.02 -2.71
CA GLY A 137 1.71 -29.91 -3.44
C GLY A 137 1.33 -30.30 -4.88
N GLN A 138 0.07 -30.70 -5.09
CA GLN A 138 -0.57 -30.70 -6.42
C GLN A 138 -1.05 -29.28 -6.76
N VAL A 139 -0.90 -28.90 -8.03
CA VAL A 139 -1.27 -27.58 -8.55
C VAL A 139 -2.76 -27.57 -8.95
N PRO A 140 -3.60 -26.62 -8.46
CA PRO A 140 -4.93 -26.41 -9.04
C PRO A 140 -5.09 -24.98 -9.56
N THR A 141 -5.28 -24.87 -10.87
CA THR A 141 -5.99 -23.75 -11.52
C THR A 141 -7.40 -23.63 -10.94
N LYS A 142 -7.83 -22.42 -10.52
CA LYS A 142 -9.21 -22.19 -10.06
C LYS A 142 -9.83 -20.90 -10.64
N LYS A 143 -11.04 -21.05 -11.18
CA LYS A 143 -11.95 -19.96 -11.59
C LYS A 143 -12.30 -19.06 -10.39
N VAL A 144 -12.36 -17.75 -10.60
CA VAL A 144 -12.78 -16.75 -9.60
C VAL A 144 -13.92 -15.89 -10.16
N GLY A 145 -15.17 -16.23 -9.84
CA GLY A 145 -16.37 -15.41 -10.13
C GLY A 145 -16.59 -15.02 -11.60
N SER A 146 -17.17 -13.83 -11.83
CA SER A 146 -17.58 -13.29 -13.14
C SER A 146 -16.59 -12.29 -13.78
N LEU A 147 -15.38 -12.12 -13.21
CA LEU A 147 -14.36 -11.24 -13.80
C LEU A 147 -13.16 -12.04 -14.31
N GLU A 148 -13.08 -12.17 -15.63
CA GLU A 148 -11.87 -12.54 -16.35
C GLU A 148 -10.93 -11.33 -16.40
N VAL A 149 -9.94 -11.28 -15.49
CA VAL A 149 -8.87 -10.28 -15.58
C VAL A 149 -7.70 -10.90 -16.33
N GLN A 150 -7.52 -10.51 -17.60
CA GLN A 150 -6.30 -10.81 -18.34
C GLN A 150 -5.16 -9.89 -17.89
N GLY A 151 -4.19 -10.43 -17.15
CA GLY A 151 -2.96 -9.73 -16.79
C GLY A 151 -2.13 -10.50 -15.77
N ASP A 152 -0.84 -10.66 -16.08
CA ASP A 152 0.13 -11.52 -15.36
C ASP A 152 0.74 -10.82 -14.13
N GLY A 153 -0.12 -10.27 -13.26
CA GLY A 153 0.27 -9.71 -11.96
C GLY A 153 -0.23 -10.61 -10.84
N PRO A 154 0.58 -10.97 -9.82
CA PRO A 154 0.08 -11.76 -8.72
C PRO A 154 -0.84 -10.86 -7.88
N LEU A 155 -2.15 -10.94 -8.14
CA LEU A 155 -3.16 -10.53 -7.19
C LEU A 155 -3.06 -11.51 -6.02
N VAL A 156 -2.22 -11.19 -5.04
CA VAL A 156 -2.15 -11.97 -3.79
C VAL A 156 -3.39 -11.60 -2.98
N VAL A 157 -4.52 -12.21 -3.35
CA VAL A 157 -5.68 -12.28 -2.47
C VAL A 157 -5.34 -13.33 -1.43
N ARG A 158 -4.98 -12.89 -0.24
CA ARG A 158 -4.95 -13.81 0.91
C ARG A 158 -6.40 -14.05 1.31
N GLU A 159 -6.98 -15.11 0.77
CA GLU A 159 -8.30 -15.58 1.17
C GLU A 159 -8.17 -16.26 2.54
N LYS A 160 -8.79 -15.67 3.56
CA LYS A 160 -8.89 -16.27 4.89
C LYS A 160 -10.35 -16.55 5.14
N THR A 161 -10.76 -17.78 4.83
CA THR A 161 -12.11 -18.25 5.17
C THR A 161 -12.19 -18.43 6.67
N HIS A 162 -12.97 -17.58 7.32
CA HIS A 162 -13.25 -17.68 8.75
C HIS A 162 -14.56 -18.45 8.94
N VAL A 163 -14.47 -19.65 9.52
CA VAL A 163 -15.65 -20.35 10.03
C VAL A 163 -16.03 -19.67 11.35
N ALA A 164 -17.08 -18.84 11.33
CA ALA A 164 -17.54 -18.12 12.51
C ALA A 164 -18.87 -18.70 13.00
N SER A 165 -18.92 -19.08 14.28
CA SER A 165 -20.18 -19.32 14.96
C SER A 165 -20.89 -17.98 15.24
N PRO A 166 -22.23 -17.93 15.24
CA PRO A 166 -22.95 -16.72 15.62
C PRO A 166 -22.55 -16.27 17.02
N MET A 167 -22.16 -15.00 17.17
CA MET A 167 -21.70 -14.41 18.43
C MET A 167 -22.27 -12.99 18.60
N THR A 168 -22.26 -12.50 19.84
CA THR A 168 -22.72 -11.12 20.13
C THR A 168 -21.66 -10.09 19.72
N LEU A 169 -22.08 -8.83 19.57
CA LEU A 169 -21.16 -7.72 19.29
C LEU A 169 -20.07 -7.59 20.35
N ASP A 170 -20.42 -7.70 21.63
CA ASP A 170 -19.48 -7.60 22.75
C ASP A 170 -18.42 -8.71 22.70
N GLN A 171 -18.84 -9.93 22.34
CA GLN A 171 -17.93 -11.06 22.16
C GLN A 171 -16.99 -10.84 20.98
N ALA A 172 -17.49 -10.31 19.86
CA ALA A 172 -16.67 -9.96 18.70
C ALA A 172 -15.64 -8.86 19.02
N LEU A 173 -15.99 -7.88 19.85
CA LEU A 173 -15.05 -6.86 20.34
C LEU A 173 -13.95 -7.46 21.21
N TYR A 174 -14.32 -8.35 22.13
CA TYR A 174 -13.36 -9.05 23.00
C TYR A 174 -12.34 -9.86 22.18
N GLU A 175 -12.81 -10.63 21.20
CA GLU A 175 -11.94 -11.40 20.29
C GLU A 175 -11.07 -10.49 19.41
N MET A 176 -11.60 -9.36 18.94
CA MET A 176 -10.84 -8.36 18.18
C MET A 176 -9.68 -7.78 19.01
N GLU A 177 -9.92 -7.47 20.29
CA GLU A 177 -8.88 -6.98 21.21
C GLU A 177 -7.85 -8.07 21.53
N LEU A 178 -8.30 -9.31 21.75
CA LEU A 178 -7.44 -10.45 22.07
C LEU A 178 -6.49 -10.80 20.91
N VAL A 179 -7.00 -10.80 19.67
CA VAL A 179 -6.21 -11.07 18.47
C VAL A 179 -5.39 -9.84 18.05
N GLY A 180 -5.76 -8.65 18.51
CA GLY A 180 -5.05 -7.40 18.20
C GLY A 180 -5.21 -6.95 16.75
N HIS A 181 -6.33 -7.29 16.09
CA HIS A 181 -6.62 -6.85 14.73
C HIS A 181 -7.48 -5.57 14.73
N ASP A 182 -7.35 -4.78 13.66
CA ASP A 182 -8.12 -3.53 13.51
C ASP A 182 -9.58 -3.74 13.10
N PHE A 183 -9.92 -4.94 12.61
CA PHE A 183 -11.27 -5.35 12.26
C PHE A 183 -11.50 -6.84 12.55
N TYR A 184 -12.76 -7.22 12.79
CA TYR A 184 -13.18 -8.58 13.05
C TYR A 184 -14.53 -8.89 12.38
N LEU A 185 -14.57 -9.96 11.58
CA LEU A 185 -15.76 -10.42 10.85
C LEU A 185 -16.47 -11.50 11.69
N PHE A 186 -17.77 -11.33 11.93
CA PHE A 186 -18.58 -12.27 12.70
C PHE A 186 -20.00 -12.37 12.12
N VAL A 187 -20.76 -13.36 12.57
CA VAL A 187 -22.21 -13.41 12.32
C VAL A 187 -22.89 -12.99 13.61
N ASP A 188 -23.72 -11.96 13.55
CA ASP A 188 -24.42 -11.44 14.71
C ASP A 188 -25.47 -12.47 15.19
N SER A 189 -25.45 -12.79 16.48
CA SER A 189 -26.37 -13.76 17.07
C SER A 189 -27.84 -13.32 17.05
N GLU A 190 -28.10 -12.01 17.10
CA GLU A 190 -29.45 -11.43 17.16
C GLU A 190 -30.03 -11.29 15.75
N THR A 191 -29.29 -10.65 14.85
CA THR A 191 -29.78 -10.33 13.50
C THR A 191 -29.55 -11.48 12.52
N LYS A 192 -28.66 -12.44 12.84
CA LYS A 192 -28.18 -13.49 11.93
C LYS A 192 -27.52 -12.95 10.67
N GLU A 193 -27.15 -11.67 10.66
CA GLU A 193 -26.52 -11.00 9.53
C GLU A 193 -24.98 -11.03 9.68
N PRO A 194 -24.22 -11.28 8.60
CA PRO A 194 -22.78 -11.11 8.60
C PRO A 194 -22.43 -9.65 8.92
N SER A 195 -21.56 -9.45 9.89
CA SER A 195 -21.23 -8.15 10.46
C SER A 195 -19.72 -8.01 10.68
N VAL A 196 -19.21 -6.78 10.58
CA VAL A 196 -17.80 -6.46 10.83
C VAL A 196 -17.72 -5.37 11.89
N VAL A 197 -16.95 -5.62 12.94
CA VAL A 197 -16.54 -4.60 13.90
C VAL A 197 -15.14 -4.09 13.55
N TYR A 198 -14.88 -2.80 13.70
CA TYR A 198 -13.59 -2.19 13.39
C TYR A 198 -13.26 -0.99 14.30
N ARG A 199 -11.97 -0.69 14.44
CA ARG A 199 -11.47 0.44 15.23
C ARG A 199 -11.48 1.74 14.41
N ARG A 200 -12.01 2.83 14.97
CA ARG A 200 -11.95 4.19 14.41
C ARG A 200 -10.83 5.02 15.07
N HIS A 201 -10.44 6.09 14.41
CA HIS A 201 -9.52 7.06 14.98
C HIS A 201 -10.16 7.74 16.20
N ALA A 202 -9.41 7.85 17.31
CA ALA A 202 -9.84 8.38 18.62
C ALA A 202 -10.50 7.39 19.62
N TYR A 203 -10.16 6.09 19.55
CA TYR A 203 -10.63 5.04 20.49
C TYR A 203 -12.12 4.67 20.38
N ASP A 204 -12.79 5.08 19.30
CA ASP A 204 -14.17 4.67 19.03
C ASP A 204 -14.21 3.35 18.24
N TYR A 205 -15.26 2.55 18.47
CA TYR A 205 -15.56 1.34 17.71
C TYR A 205 -16.72 1.57 16.73
N GLY A 206 -16.65 0.95 15.55
CA GLY A 206 -17.70 1.00 14.54
C GLY A 206 -18.14 -0.40 14.11
N VAL A 207 -19.40 -0.54 13.69
CA VAL A 207 -19.99 -1.80 13.22
C VAL A 207 -20.60 -1.59 11.84
N ILE A 208 -20.39 -2.54 10.93
CA ILE A 208 -20.99 -2.59 9.59
C ILE A 208 -21.74 -3.92 9.47
N HIS A 209 -23.02 -3.86 9.11
CA HIS A 209 -23.85 -5.04 8.84
C HIS A 209 -24.00 -5.25 7.33
N LEU A 210 -23.93 -6.50 6.88
CA LEU A 210 -24.19 -6.90 5.51
C LEU A 210 -25.58 -7.55 5.42
N ARG A 211 -26.55 -6.81 4.88
CA ARG A 211 -27.85 -7.37 4.49
C ARG A 211 -27.79 -7.89 3.07
N THR A 212 -28.17 -9.15 2.88
CA THR A 212 -28.33 -9.71 1.54
C THR A 212 -29.70 -9.29 1.02
N ASP A 213 -29.74 -8.53 -0.07
CA ASP A 213 -30.99 -8.20 -0.74
C ASP A 213 -31.50 -9.45 -1.47
N THR A 214 -32.68 -9.94 -1.08
CA THR A 214 -33.29 -11.15 -1.60
C THR A 214 -33.73 -11.03 -3.07
N MET A 215 -33.64 -9.85 -3.70
CA MET A 215 -34.02 -9.64 -5.10
C MET A 215 -32.94 -10.01 -6.14
N VAL A 216 -31.71 -10.35 -5.74
CA VAL A 216 -30.59 -10.60 -6.69
C VAL A 216 -30.30 -12.09 -6.91
N ALA A 217 -30.98 -13.00 -6.20
CA ALA A 217 -30.66 -14.43 -6.19
C ALA A 217 -31.53 -15.33 -7.09
N GLU A 218 -32.41 -14.78 -7.94
CA GLU A 218 -33.13 -15.55 -8.96
C GLU A 218 -32.39 -15.46 -10.31
N GLU A 219 -31.38 -16.30 -10.51
CA GLU A 219 -30.98 -16.68 -11.87
C GLU A 219 -31.92 -17.78 -12.39
N PRO A 220 -32.41 -17.69 -13.64
CA PRO A 220 -33.37 -18.63 -14.19
C PRO A 220 -32.74 -20.02 -14.37
N SER A 221 -33.38 -21.04 -13.79
CA SER A 221 -33.07 -22.43 -14.06
C SER A 221 -33.15 -22.72 -15.57
N PRO A 222 -32.18 -23.41 -16.19
CA PRO A 222 -32.33 -23.87 -17.56
C PRO A 222 -33.36 -24.99 -17.54
N GLU A 223 -34.57 -24.69 -18.02
CA GLU A 223 -35.61 -25.68 -18.21
C GLU A 223 -35.07 -26.82 -19.07
N ALA A 224 -35.26 -28.04 -18.54
CA ALA A 224 -34.95 -29.29 -19.21
C ALA A 224 -35.67 -29.35 -20.56
N GLY A 225 -34.88 -29.41 -21.65
CA GLY A 225 -35.38 -29.71 -22.98
C GLY A 225 -36.02 -31.09 -23.01
N GLY A 226 -37.35 -31.09 -22.92
CA GLY A 226 -38.18 -32.28 -23.00
C GLY A 226 -38.07 -32.97 -24.37
N THR A 227 -37.95 -34.28 -24.31
CA THR A 227 -38.13 -35.19 -25.43
C THR A 227 -39.56 -35.11 -25.97
N LEU A 228 -39.75 -34.84 -27.25
CA LEU A 228 -40.98 -35.18 -27.98
C LEU A 228 -40.58 -35.68 -29.37
N GLY A 229 -40.96 -36.93 -29.66
CA GLY A 229 -40.71 -37.61 -30.92
C GLY A 229 -41.70 -37.24 -32.03
N GLY A 230 -41.34 -37.70 -33.23
CA GLY A 230 -42.14 -37.72 -34.46
C GLY A 230 -41.36 -38.49 -35.51
#